data_AF-A0A9K3K5P8-F1
#
_entry.id   AF-A0A9K3K5P8-F1
#
_cell.length_a   1.000
_cell.length_b   1.000
_cell.length_c   1.000
_cell.angle_alpha   90.00
_cell.angle_beta   90.00
_cell.angle_gamma   90.00
#
_symmetry.space_group_name_H-M   'P 1'
#
loop_
_entity.id
_entity.type
_entity.pdbx_description
1 polymer ?
#
loop_
_entity_poly.entity_id
_entity_poly.type
_entity_poly.pdbx_seq_one_letter_code
_entity_poly.pdbx_strand_id
1 'polypeptide(L)'
;MFFHSMTRGKITTTAALLRRMGSASVLVTNPSVGCNIVQRKANESAAIASSGIDNPLRRSFPRNRQYPQQQQQQQFRSLSSSSSSDHHHEQLSPDDPQAQFRPSPPMELTLEMVRGIQQSNALILKYGVGKQRLQLLAESNDGNDMPLPLKWQRMMEIYLGAQLHVIASLGYETNEGGLMKYTQQLGTFIHKCPPDVQDEFRRVGRTTWRDMLVLAFGLDQSELPTEEMSIVDARNTVHKVASRLIEPAILEAVVTRVAALPPQSDPQTEMGLKHAIIQDVVVHQVYLGGDPPLVEELGFGSGPKGYATMQYVMAYHENDPLCMQYTSSSMVKIWQAAGLDLSNAPPAAVAKMPMSAPN
;
A
#
# COMPACT_ATOMS: atom_id res chain seq x y z
N MET A 1 -10.00 0.23 -5.67
CA MET A 1 -10.77 -0.94 -6.17
C MET A 1 -9.86 -2.07 -6.65
N PHE A 2 -9.41 -2.12 -7.91
CA PHE A 2 -8.67 -3.28 -8.49
C PHE A 2 -7.51 -3.83 -7.66
N PHE A 3 -6.55 -2.99 -7.27
CA PHE A 3 -5.42 -3.42 -6.43
C PHE A 3 -5.85 -3.90 -5.03
N HIS A 4 -6.88 -3.28 -4.46
CA HIS A 4 -7.49 -3.69 -3.18
C HIS A 4 -8.24 -5.03 -3.31
N SER A 5 -8.80 -5.32 -4.49
CA SER A 5 -9.39 -6.62 -4.81
C SER A 5 -8.33 -7.69 -5.02
N MET A 6 -7.19 -7.36 -5.65
CA MET A 6 -6.05 -8.27 -5.76
C MET A 6 -5.46 -8.63 -4.38
N THR A 7 -5.34 -7.66 -3.46
CA THR A 7 -4.83 -7.92 -2.11
C THR A 7 -5.86 -8.61 -1.20
N ARG A 8 -7.15 -8.21 -1.21
CA ARG A 8 -8.21 -8.94 -0.47
C ARG A 8 -8.38 -10.37 -0.97
N GLY A 9 -8.30 -10.61 -2.29
CA GLY A 9 -8.50 -11.92 -2.89
C GLY A 9 -7.35 -12.92 -2.69
N LYS A 10 -6.12 -12.45 -2.42
CA LYS A 10 -4.93 -13.30 -2.19
C LYS A 10 -3.96 -12.74 -1.15
N ILE A 11 -4.45 -12.51 0.07
CA ILE A 11 -3.58 -12.35 1.25
C ILE A 11 -2.60 -13.55 1.35
N THR A 12 -3.06 -14.72 0.87
CA THR A 12 -2.39 -16.03 0.69
C THR A 12 -1.03 -16.09 0.00
N THR A 13 -0.57 -15.02 -0.66
CA THR A 13 0.70 -15.08 -1.43
C THR A 13 1.61 -13.90 -1.13
N THR A 14 1.08 -12.67 -1.02
CA THR A 14 1.90 -11.47 -0.83
C THR A 14 2.65 -11.49 0.51
N ALA A 15 2.02 -11.94 1.59
CA ALA A 15 2.66 -12.03 2.91
C ALA A 15 3.82 -13.05 2.97
N ALA A 16 3.70 -14.16 2.25
CA ALA A 16 4.73 -15.20 2.17
C ALA A 16 5.93 -14.74 1.32
N LEU A 17 5.67 -14.13 0.16
CA LEU A 17 6.71 -13.67 -0.76
C LEU A 17 7.56 -12.54 -0.15
N LEU A 18 6.93 -11.59 0.54
CA LEU A 18 7.60 -10.47 1.19
C LEU A 18 8.48 -10.91 2.38
N ARG A 19 8.10 -11.97 3.11
CA ARG A 19 8.99 -12.58 4.13
C ARG A 19 10.25 -13.17 3.49
N ARG A 20 10.13 -13.91 2.37
CA ARG A 20 11.30 -14.51 1.71
C ARG A 20 12.25 -13.48 1.10
N MET A 21 11.75 -12.42 0.46
CA MET A 21 12.62 -11.36 -0.07
C MET A 21 13.33 -10.56 1.04
N GLY A 22 12.75 -10.48 2.24
CA GLY A 22 13.38 -9.82 3.39
C GLY A 22 14.54 -10.59 4.05
N SER A 23 14.62 -11.92 3.86
CA SER A 23 15.65 -12.76 4.49
C SER A 23 16.96 -12.88 3.70
N ALA A 24 17.06 -12.27 2.51
CA ALA A 24 18.21 -12.40 1.60
C ALA A 24 19.30 -11.33 1.76
N SER A 25 19.30 -10.55 2.86
CA SER A 25 20.24 -9.42 3.05
C SER A 25 20.83 -9.31 4.46
N VAL A 26 21.18 -10.44 5.07
CA VAL A 26 22.07 -10.50 6.24
C VAL A 26 23.06 -11.66 6.09
N LEU A 27 24.18 -11.46 5.37
CA LEU A 27 25.43 -12.23 5.48
C LEU A 27 26.55 -11.67 4.58
N VAL A 28 27.81 -11.96 4.93
CA VAL A 28 29.08 -11.72 4.17
C VAL A 28 29.56 -10.26 4.01
N THR A 29 30.22 -9.77 5.08
CA THR A 29 31.55 -9.11 5.10
C THR A 29 32.07 -8.20 3.98
N ASN A 30 32.57 -7.04 4.41
CA ASN A 30 33.62 -6.20 3.79
C ASN A 30 34.86 -7.04 3.35
N PRO A 31 35.54 -6.70 2.25
CA PRO A 31 36.82 -6.01 2.44
C PRO A 31 37.17 -4.93 1.40
N SER A 32 38.01 -3.99 1.82
CA SER A 32 38.63 -2.95 0.99
C SER A 32 40.01 -3.36 0.44
N VAL A 33 40.21 -3.33 -0.88
CA VAL A 33 41.48 -3.02 -1.59
C VAL A 33 41.09 -2.42 -2.95
N GLY A 34 41.86 -1.45 -3.47
CA GLY A 34 41.58 -0.79 -4.76
C GLY A 34 42.77 -0.84 -5.74
N CYS A 35 42.59 -0.27 -6.94
CA CYS A 35 43.67 0.00 -7.89
C CYS A 35 43.37 1.28 -8.71
N ASN A 36 44.40 1.87 -9.33
CA ASN A 36 44.35 3.17 -10.01
C ASN A 36 44.44 3.05 -11.54
N ILE A 37 43.88 4.04 -12.26
CA ILE A 37 44.36 4.69 -13.51
C ILE A 37 43.26 5.67 -13.96
N VAL A 38 43.46 6.85 -14.57
CA VAL A 38 44.39 7.99 -14.45
C VAL A 38 44.24 8.82 -15.74
N GLN A 39 43.69 10.05 -15.63
CA GLN A 39 43.80 11.17 -16.60
C GLN A 39 43.06 11.01 -17.97
N ARG A 40 42.66 12.08 -18.71
CA ARG A 40 42.88 13.55 -18.60
C ARG A 40 41.76 14.36 -19.34
N LYS A 41 41.58 15.65 -18.96
CA LYS A 41 41.24 16.90 -19.74
C LYS A 41 40.68 16.82 -21.19
N ALA A 42 39.97 17.79 -21.80
CA ALA A 42 39.26 19.07 -21.52
C ALA A 42 38.88 19.69 -22.93
N ASN A 43 38.22 20.84 -23.20
CA ASN A 43 37.52 21.93 -22.49
C ASN A 43 36.73 22.80 -23.54
N GLU A 44 35.71 23.59 -23.12
CA GLU A 44 35.28 24.90 -23.72
C GLU A 44 34.77 24.95 -25.21
N SER A 45 34.16 26.01 -25.79
CA SER A 45 33.26 27.15 -25.40
C SER A 45 32.88 27.96 -26.68
N ALA A 46 31.89 28.88 -26.77
CA ALA A 46 30.58 29.11 -26.13
C ALA A 46 29.85 30.34 -26.77
N ALA A 47 28.52 30.47 -26.59
CA ALA A 47 27.69 31.70 -26.81
C ALA A 47 27.53 32.21 -28.28
N ILE A 48 26.83 33.31 -28.67
CA ILE A 48 26.25 34.51 -27.99
C ILE A 48 24.94 34.99 -28.70
N ALA A 49 24.09 35.78 -27.99
CA ALA A 49 23.28 36.95 -28.45
C ALA A 49 21.74 36.87 -28.35
N SER A 50 20.98 37.99 -28.25
CA SER A 50 20.90 38.99 -27.14
C SER A 50 19.84 40.09 -27.37
N SER A 51 18.88 40.27 -26.45
CA SER A 51 18.10 41.50 -26.16
C SER A 51 16.95 41.17 -25.18
N GLY A 52 16.39 42.07 -24.36
CA GLY A 52 16.82 43.43 -24.00
C GLY A 52 15.69 44.47 -24.05
N ILE A 53 15.01 44.73 -22.91
CA ILE A 53 14.16 45.92 -22.62
C ILE A 53 13.86 45.97 -21.09
N ASP A 54 13.49 47.15 -20.58
CA ASP A 54 13.64 47.56 -19.19
C ASP A 54 12.58 47.09 -18.14
N ASN A 55 12.94 47.33 -16.88
CA ASN A 55 12.13 47.11 -15.67
C ASN A 55 12.33 48.32 -14.74
N PRO A 56 11.25 48.95 -14.24
CA PRO A 56 11.17 49.04 -12.78
C PRO A 56 9.75 48.97 -12.21
N LEU A 57 9.54 48.10 -11.22
CA LEU A 57 8.94 48.51 -9.94
C LEU A 57 9.26 47.52 -8.80
N ARG A 58 10.34 47.79 -8.06
CA ARG A 58 10.66 47.06 -6.82
C ARG A 58 9.68 47.42 -5.70
N ARG A 59 9.11 46.42 -5.03
CA ARG A 59 8.82 46.48 -3.59
C ARG A 59 9.49 45.31 -2.88
N SER A 60 10.43 45.65 -1.99
CA SER A 60 11.24 44.70 -1.25
C SER A 60 10.57 44.26 0.05
N PHE A 61 10.42 42.96 0.25
CA PHE A 61 10.11 42.36 1.57
C PHE A 61 11.39 41.73 2.16
N PRO A 62 11.67 41.90 3.46
CA PRO A 62 12.92 41.45 4.06
C PRO A 62 12.93 39.95 4.35
N ARG A 63 13.88 39.21 3.76
CA ARG A 63 14.33 37.92 4.30
C ARG A 63 15.17 38.18 5.56
N ASN A 64 14.62 37.94 6.76
CA ASN A 64 15.39 37.40 7.88
C ASN A 64 14.51 36.92 9.05
N ARG A 65 14.41 35.59 9.21
CA ARG A 65 14.19 34.91 10.49
C ARG A 65 15.01 33.62 10.51
N GLN A 66 16.22 33.70 11.07
CA GLN A 66 16.93 32.50 11.50
C GLN A 66 16.21 31.94 12.74
N TYR A 67 15.69 30.72 12.64
CA TYR A 67 15.14 30.01 13.80
C TYR A 67 16.27 29.21 14.48
N PRO A 68 16.47 29.31 15.81
CA PRO A 68 17.61 28.70 16.51
C PRO A 68 17.40 27.20 16.80
N GLN A 69 17.41 26.35 15.77
CA GLN A 69 17.23 24.89 15.95
C GLN A 69 18.46 24.14 16.53
N GLN A 70 19.65 24.75 16.58
CA GLN A 70 20.87 24.03 16.97
C GLN A 70 21.12 23.87 18.49
N GLN A 71 20.38 24.55 19.37
CA GLN A 71 20.61 24.44 20.83
C GLN A 71 19.87 23.26 21.49
N GLN A 72 18.69 22.85 21.00
CA GLN A 72 17.96 21.71 21.60
C GLN A 72 18.63 20.33 21.35
N GLN A 73 19.37 20.15 20.26
CA GLN A 73 20.11 18.90 20.02
C GLN A 73 21.35 18.72 20.92
N GLN A 74 21.84 19.77 21.57
CA GLN A 74 22.99 19.65 22.49
C GLN A 74 22.57 19.26 23.91
N GLN A 75 21.43 19.78 24.41
CA GLN A 75 20.93 19.40 25.75
C GLN A 75 20.54 17.92 25.86
N PHE A 76 20.10 17.28 24.76
CA PHE A 76 19.85 15.83 24.74
C PHE A 76 21.13 14.97 24.74
N ARG A 77 22.31 15.53 24.43
CA ARG A 77 23.60 14.82 24.49
C ARG A 77 24.33 14.97 25.84
N SER A 78 23.92 15.91 26.68
CA SER A 78 24.49 16.12 28.03
C SER A 78 23.81 15.30 29.14
N LEU A 79 22.79 14.50 28.82
CA LEU A 79 22.11 13.60 29.76
C LEU A 79 22.43 12.11 29.52
N SER A 80 23.14 11.78 28.45
CA SER A 80 23.43 10.40 28.01
C SER A 80 24.80 9.88 28.48
N SER A 81 25.30 10.34 29.63
CA SER A 81 26.66 10.01 30.12
C SER A 81 26.76 9.81 31.64
N SER A 82 25.68 9.36 32.31
CA SER A 82 25.66 9.16 33.77
C SER A 82 24.67 8.08 34.25
N SER A 83 24.54 6.96 33.54
CA SER A 83 23.86 5.76 34.06
C SER A 83 24.36 4.51 33.32
N SER A 84 25.31 3.80 33.95
CA SER A 84 25.54 2.38 33.68
C SER A 84 24.65 1.58 34.62
N SER A 85 23.33 1.67 34.42
CA SER A 85 22.40 0.77 35.07
C SER A 85 22.26 -0.48 34.22
N ASP A 86 22.75 -1.61 34.73
CA ASP A 86 22.57 -2.91 34.09
C ASP A 86 21.07 -3.18 33.93
N HIS A 87 20.59 -3.11 32.68
CA HIS A 87 19.27 -3.59 32.32
C HIS A 87 19.28 -5.12 32.37
N HIS A 88 19.21 -5.65 33.60
CA HIS A 88 18.67 -6.98 33.83
C HIS A 88 17.30 -7.04 33.13
N HIS A 89 17.24 -7.75 32.02
CA HIS A 89 15.98 -8.29 31.53
C HIS A 89 15.52 -9.28 32.60
N GLU A 90 14.69 -8.80 33.53
CA GLU A 90 14.08 -9.58 34.58
C GLU A 90 13.11 -10.57 33.92
N GLN A 91 13.68 -11.72 33.55
CA GLN A 91 13.02 -12.73 32.74
C GLN A 91 11.98 -13.41 33.63
N LEU A 92 10.73 -12.95 33.51
CA LEU A 92 9.58 -13.41 34.31
C LEU A 92 9.63 -14.93 34.47
N SER A 93 9.47 -15.40 35.72
CA SER A 93 9.55 -16.82 36.04
C SER A 93 8.56 -17.61 35.16
N PRO A 94 8.89 -18.84 34.73
CA PRO A 94 7.90 -19.73 34.09
C PRO A 94 6.64 -19.96 34.93
N ASP A 95 6.75 -19.77 36.25
CA ASP A 95 5.66 -19.87 37.23
C ASP A 95 4.89 -18.55 37.43
N ASP A 96 5.28 -17.45 36.78
CA ASP A 96 4.54 -16.19 36.81
C ASP A 96 3.24 -16.31 36.00
N PRO A 97 2.05 -16.03 36.59
CA PRO A 97 0.78 -16.13 35.88
C PRO A 97 0.69 -15.17 34.67
N GLN A 98 1.47 -14.09 34.61
CA GLN A 98 1.56 -13.23 33.43
C GLN A 98 2.34 -13.90 32.29
N ALA A 99 3.39 -14.66 32.59
CA ALA A 99 4.14 -15.44 31.60
C ALA A 99 3.32 -16.62 31.02
N GLN A 100 2.31 -17.07 31.76
CA GLN A 100 1.41 -18.17 31.35
C GLN A 100 0.19 -17.69 30.54
N PHE A 101 -0.12 -16.39 30.50
CA PHE A 101 -1.27 -15.88 29.75
C PHE A 101 -1.06 -15.97 28.23
N ARG A 102 -1.65 -17.00 27.63
CA ARG A 102 -1.73 -17.17 26.17
C ARG A 102 -3.16 -16.84 25.72
N PRO A 103 -3.45 -15.62 25.22
CA PRO A 103 -4.77 -15.29 24.73
C PRO A 103 -5.11 -16.19 23.55
N SER A 104 -6.32 -16.76 23.54
CA SER A 104 -6.85 -17.55 22.43
C SER A 104 -7.82 -16.70 21.60
N PRO A 105 -7.95 -16.95 20.27
CA PRO A 105 -8.89 -16.19 19.44
C PRO A 105 -10.32 -16.40 19.93
N PRO A 106 -11.14 -15.34 20.09
CA PRO A 106 -12.52 -15.48 20.52
C PRO A 106 -13.34 -16.31 19.51
N MET A 107 -14.34 -17.04 20.01
CA MET A 107 -15.22 -17.88 19.17
C MET A 107 -16.09 -17.03 18.23
N GLU A 108 -16.67 -15.95 18.76
CA GLU A 108 -17.38 -14.91 18.00
C GLU A 108 -16.86 -13.53 18.42
N LEU A 109 -16.95 -12.55 17.52
CA LEU A 109 -16.60 -11.15 17.80
C LEU A 109 -17.80 -10.39 18.36
N THR A 110 -17.55 -9.45 19.27
CA THR A 110 -18.57 -8.50 19.77
C THR A 110 -18.43 -7.13 19.10
N LEU A 111 -19.48 -6.30 19.19
CA LEU A 111 -19.48 -4.93 18.66
C LEU A 111 -18.36 -4.08 19.29
N GLU A 112 -18.11 -4.25 20.58
CA GLU A 112 -17.04 -3.56 21.32
C GLU A 112 -15.66 -4.02 20.87
N MET A 113 -15.44 -5.34 20.69
CA MET A 113 -14.19 -5.87 20.12
C MET A 113 -13.91 -5.27 18.74
N VAL A 114 -14.88 -5.29 17.82
CA VAL A 114 -14.67 -4.79 16.45
C VAL A 114 -14.40 -3.28 16.43
N ARG A 115 -15.15 -2.49 17.21
CA ARG A 115 -14.89 -1.05 17.36
C ARG A 115 -13.51 -0.79 17.96
N GLY A 116 -13.11 -1.51 19.01
CA GLY A 116 -11.79 -1.41 19.63
C GLY A 116 -10.64 -1.74 18.67
N ILE A 117 -10.80 -2.79 17.85
CA ILE A 117 -9.82 -3.16 16.81
C ILE A 117 -9.69 -2.04 15.77
N GLN A 118 -10.80 -1.52 15.25
CA GLN A 118 -10.78 -0.46 14.24
C GLN A 118 -10.18 0.84 14.79
N GLN A 119 -10.55 1.24 16.01
CA GLN A 119 -9.98 2.41 16.69
C GLN A 119 -8.47 2.26 16.92
N SER A 120 -8.01 1.09 17.39
CA SER A 120 -6.59 0.81 17.61
C SER A 120 -5.79 0.81 16.30
N ASN A 121 -6.34 0.22 15.24
CA ASN A 121 -5.71 0.23 13.92
C ASN A 121 -5.61 1.66 13.34
N ALA A 122 -6.67 2.46 13.47
CA ALA A 122 -6.67 3.86 13.08
C ALA A 122 -5.67 4.70 13.92
N LEU A 123 -5.55 4.44 15.23
CA LEU A 123 -4.58 5.10 16.10
C LEU A 123 -3.13 4.86 15.61
N ILE A 124 -2.78 3.60 15.33
CA ILE A 124 -1.44 3.21 14.83
C ILE A 124 -1.13 3.88 13.48
N LEU A 125 -2.11 3.93 12.58
CA LEU A 125 -1.95 4.49 11.23
C LEU A 125 -1.99 6.02 11.18
N LYS A 126 -2.66 6.69 12.14
CA LYS A 126 -2.85 8.15 12.15
C LYS A 126 -1.94 8.90 13.12
N TYR A 127 -1.42 8.23 14.16
CA TYR A 127 -0.58 8.85 15.19
C TYR A 127 0.65 8.02 15.60
N GLY A 128 0.63 6.70 15.40
CA GLY A 128 1.73 5.80 15.75
C GLY A 128 2.79 5.60 14.67
N VAL A 129 3.59 4.53 14.82
CA VAL A 129 4.65 4.11 13.87
C VAL A 129 4.10 3.86 12.46
N GLY A 130 2.82 3.51 12.32
CA GLY A 130 2.16 3.39 11.02
C GLY A 130 2.20 4.69 10.24
N LYS A 131 1.84 5.82 10.87
CA LYS A 131 1.94 7.16 10.25
C LYS A 131 3.38 7.47 9.83
N GLN A 132 4.35 7.27 10.72
CA GLN A 132 5.76 7.56 10.44
C GLN A 132 6.25 6.81 9.20
N ARG A 133 5.93 5.50 9.10
CA ARG A 133 6.29 4.68 7.94
C ARG A 133 5.54 5.09 6.66
N LEU A 134 4.31 5.57 6.75
CA LEU A 134 3.57 6.10 5.58
C LEU A 134 4.20 7.41 5.09
N GLN A 135 4.57 8.32 5.99
CA GLN A 135 5.23 9.59 5.63
C GLN A 135 6.61 9.37 4.97
N LEU A 136 7.41 8.42 5.48
CA LEU A 136 8.66 8.02 4.83
C LEU A 136 8.46 7.47 3.40
N LEU A 137 7.31 6.87 3.09
CA LEU A 137 6.97 6.51 1.70
C LEU A 137 6.61 7.73 0.86
N ALA A 138 5.97 8.77 1.42
CA ALA A 138 5.70 10.01 0.70
C ALA A 138 7.00 10.75 0.35
N GLU A 139 7.92 10.86 1.31
CA GLU A 139 9.24 11.48 1.13
C GLU A 139 10.08 10.79 0.04
N SER A 140 9.92 9.47 -0.17
CA SER A 140 10.59 8.75 -1.26
C SER A 140 9.99 8.97 -2.66
N ASN A 141 9.06 9.93 -2.85
CA ASN A 141 8.60 10.35 -4.18
C ASN A 141 9.60 11.29 -4.87
N ASP A 142 10.22 12.20 -4.10
CA ASP A 142 10.79 13.44 -4.65
C ASP A 142 12.08 13.22 -5.49
N GLY A 143 12.60 11.99 -5.49
CA GLY A 143 13.74 11.54 -6.31
C GLY A 143 13.40 10.58 -7.45
N ASN A 144 12.12 10.24 -7.68
CA ASN A 144 11.66 9.27 -8.70
C ASN A 144 12.11 7.78 -8.48
N ASP A 145 12.71 7.45 -7.33
CA ASP A 145 13.38 6.16 -7.07
C ASP A 145 12.43 4.95 -6.82
N MET A 146 11.17 5.17 -6.42
CA MET A 146 10.27 4.07 -6.02
C MET A 146 9.11 3.86 -7.00
N PRO A 147 9.10 2.75 -7.78
CA PRO A 147 7.99 2.39 -8.65
C PRO A 147 6.66 2.26 -7.90
N LEU A 148 5.57 2.74 -8.51
CA LEU A 148 4.23 2.71 -7.93
C LEU A 148 3.79 1.32 -7.42
N PRO A 149 4.04 0.18 -8.10
CA PRO A 149 3.68 -1.14 -7.57
C PRO A 149 4.38 -1.46 -6.24
N LEU A 150 5.69 -1.16 -6.14
CA LEU A 150 6.47 -1.37 -4.91
C LEU A 150 5.99 -0.44 -3.79
N LYS A 151 5.74 0.83 -4.10
CA LYS A 151 5.20 1.80 -3.13
C LYS A 151 3.84 1.38 -2.58
N TRP A 152 2.96 0.87 -3.45
CA TRP A 152 1.68 0.30 -3.04
C TRP A 152 1.84 -0.94 -2.15
N GLN A 153 2.76 -1.84 -2.48
CA GLN A 153 3.08 -3.00 -1.63
C GLN A 153 3.56 -2.55 -0.23
N ARG A 154 4.45 -1.55 -0.14
CA ARG A 154 4.91 -1.01 1.15
C ARG A 154 3.79 -0.33 1.95
N MET A 155 2.87 0.38 1.31
CA MET A 155 1.67 0.93 1.97
C MET A 155 0.80 -0.20 2.56
N MET A 156 0.61 -1.28 1.80
CA MET A 156 -0.15 -2.46 2.25
C MET A 156 0.56 -3.21 3.39
N GLU A 157 1.89 -3.34 3.37
CA GLU A 157 2.67 -3.91 4.48
C GLU A 157 2.43 -3.18 5.80
N ILE A 158 2.38 -1.84 5.77
CA ILE A 158 2.16 -1.03 6.98
C ILE A 158 0.74 -1.25 7.53
N TYR A 159 -0.26 -1.29 6.66
CA TYR A 159 -1.65 -1.55 7.03
C TYR A 159 -1.87 -2.95 7.60
N LEU A 160 -1.40 -3.98 6.88
CA LEU A 160 -1.52 -5.37 7.32
C LEU A 160 -0.70 -5.62 8.59
N GLY A 161 0.45 -4.98 8.75
CA GLY A 161 1.24 -5.00 9.98
C GLY A 161 0.52 -4.36 11.17
N ALA A 162 -0.16 -3.23 10.97
CA ALA A 162 -0.99 -2.61 12.00
C ALA A 162 -2.17 -3.52 12.40
N GLN A 163 -2.87 -4.11 11.43
CA GLN A 163 -3.95 -5.07 11.70
C GLN A 163 -3.44 -6.29 12.48
N LEU A 164 -2.34 -6.91 12.05
CA LEU A 164 -1.72 -8.07 12.72
C LEU A 164 -1.33 -7.76 14.17
N HIS A 165 -0.77 -6.57 14.43
CA HIS A 165 -0.40 -6.15 15.77
C HIS A 165 -1.62 -5.99 16.69
N VAL A 166 -2.72 -5.42 16.18
CA VAL A 166 -3.95 -5.24 16.96
C VAL A 166 -4.63 -6.58 17.24
N ILE A 167 -4.81 -7.46 16.24
CA ILE A 167 -5.51 -8.74 16.46
C ILE A 167 -4.72 -9.71 17.34
N ALA A 168 -3.38 -9.58 17.44
CA ALA A 168 -2.57 -10.35 18.37
C ALA A 168 -2.99 -10.15 19.84
N SER A 169 -3.48 -8.95 20.21
CA SER A 169 -4.01 -8.69 21.56
C SER A 169 -5.27 -9.52 21.89
N LEU A 170 -5.96 -10.02 20.87
CA LEU A 170 -7.12 -10.90 20.98
C LEU A 170 -6.76 -12.37 20.69
N GLY A 171 -5.48 -12.75 20.77
CA GLY A 171 -5.03 -14.13 20.62
C GLY A 171 -4.95 -14.67 19.20
N TYR A 172 -5.20 -13.84 18.17
CA TYR A 172 -4.98 -14.26 16.79
C TYR A 172 -3.49 -14.39 16.48
N GLU A 173 -3.14 -15.39 15.67
CA GLU A 173 -1.75 -15.62 15.25
C GLU A 173 -1.21 -14.41 14.44
N THR A 174 0.04 -14.02 14.68
CA THR A 174 0.76 -12.93 13.96
C THR A 174 1.23 -13.37 12.56
N ASN A 175 0.36 -14.08 11.86
CA ASN A 175 0.55 -14.60 10.53
C ASN A 175 -0.72 -14.42 9.69
N GLU A 176 -0.62 -14.87 8.44
CA GLU A 176 -1.67 -14.74 7.45
C GLU A 176 -2.94 -15.56 7.79
N GLY A 177 -2.78 -16.73 8.41
CA GLY A 177 -3.90 -17.57 8.87
C GLY A 177 -4.71 -16.92 9.99
N GLY A 178 -4.04 -16.28 10.95
CA GLY A 178 -4.69 -15.48 11.99
C GLY A 178 -5.47 -14.30 11.40
N LEU A 179 -4.88 -13.57 10.45
CA LEU A 179 -5.55 -12.46 9.76
C LEU A 179 -6.74 -12.92 8.90
N MET A 180 -6.62 -14.05 8.20
CA MET A 180 -7.72 -14.66 7.44
C MET A 180 -8.87 -15.08 8.37
N LYS A 181 -8.58 -15.75 9.49
CA LYS A 181 -9.57 -16.16 10.50
C LYS A 181 -10.31 -14.94 11.08
N TYR A 182 -9.57 -13.90 11.47
CA TYR A 182 -10.16 -12.64 11.94
C TYR A 182 -11.06 -12.02 10.85
N THR A 183 -10.59 -11.93 9.61
CA THR A 183 -11.35 -11.32 8.50
C THR A 183 -12.65 -12.09 8.21
N GLN A 184 -12.63 -13.41 8.30
CA GLN A 184 -13.84 -14.25 8.15
C GLN A 184 -14.84 -14.03 9.30
N GLN A 185 -14.38 -14.01 10.55
CA GLN A 185 -15.24 -13.73 11.71
C GLN A 185 -15.79 -12.30 11.66
N LEU A 186 -14.99 -11.31 11.22
CA LEU A 186 -15.39 -9.93 11.02
C LEU A 186 -16.49 -9.80 9.96
N GLY A 187 -16.31 -10.41 8.78
CA GLY A 187 -17.33 -10.38 7.72
C GLY A 187 -18.64 -11.03 8.18
N THR A 188 -18.55 -12.16 8.87
CA THR A 188 -19.70 -12.85 9.47
C THR A 188 -20.41 -11.99 10.51
N PHE A 189 -19.65 -11.31 11.37
CA PHE A 189 -20.19 -10.40 12.38
C PHE A 189 -20.89 -9.18 11.76
N ILE A 190 -20.24 -8.51 10.80
CA ILE A 190 -20.81 -7.33 10.12
C ILE A 190 -22.10 -7.71 9.39
N HIS A 191 -22.15 -8.86 8.71
CA HIS A 191 -23.38 -9.30 8.03
C HIS A 191 -24.56 -9.56 8.98
N LYS A 192 -24.29 -9.94 10.24
CA LYS A 192 -25.31 -10.06 11.31
C LYS A 192 -25.73 -8.71 11.92
N CYS A 193 -25.02 -7.61 11.66
CA CYS A 193 -25.29 -6.31 12.28
C CYS A 193 -26.45 -5.54 11.61
N PRO A 194 -27.14 -4.64 12.35
CA PRO A 194 -28.07 -3.66 11.76
C PRO A 194 -27.42 -2.79 10.66
N PRO A 195 -28.18 -2.33 9.64
CA PRO A 195 -27.62 -1.64 8.47
C PRO A 195 -26.79 -0.39 8.80
N ASP A 196 -27.22 0.40 9.79
CA ASP A 196 -26.53 1.60 10.28
C ASP A 196 -25.16 1.26 10.89
N VAL A 197 -25.04 0.14 11.60
CA VAL A 197 -23.78 -0.38 12.14
C VAL A 197 -22.89 -0.93 11.02
N GLN A 198 -23.47 -1.55 9.99
CA GLN A 198 -22.71 -1.93 8.78
C GLN A 198 -22.14 -0.70 8.07
N ASP A 199 -22.92 0.38 7.95
CA ASP A 199 -22.48 1.63 7.31
C ASP A 199 -21.48 2.42 8.17
N GLU A 200 -21.56 2.34 9.50
CA GLU A 200 -20.50 2.81 10.41
C GLU A 200 -19.17 2.13 10.06
N PHE A 201 -19.15 0.80 9.99
CA PHE A 201 -17.93 0.04 9.68
C PHE A 201 -17.42 0.30 8.25
N ARG A 202 -18.30 0.38 7.25
CA ARG A 202 -17.93 0.79 5.88
C ARG A 202 -17.28 2.17 5.88
N ARG A 203 -17.89 3.15 6.56
CA ARG A 203 -17.37 4.53 6.68
C ARG A 203 -16.00 4.58 7.36
N VAL A 204 -15.80 3.86 8.47
CA VAL A 204 -14.50 3.81 9.17
C VAL A 204 -13.43 3.15 8.30
N GLY A 205 -13.76 2.06 7.60
CA GLY A 205 -12.88 1.43 6.62
C GLY A 205 -12.46 2.37 5.49
N ARG A 206 -13.43 3.03 4.84
CA ARG A 206 -13.18 4.04 3.79
C ARG A 206 -12.32 5.20 4.29
N THR A 207 -12.57 5.69 5.50
CA THR A 207 -11.81 6.82 6.09
C THR A 207 -10.36 6.41 6.37
N THR A 208 -10.14 5.25 6.97
CA THR A 208 -8.79 4.71 7.24
C THR A 208 -7.99 4.53 5.94
N TRP A 209 -8.64 4.02 4.90
CA TRP A 209 -8.05 3.84 3.58
C TRP A 209 -7.68 5.17 2.90
N ARG A 210 -8.55 6.18 2.98
CA ARG A 210 -8.30 7.53 2.46
C ARG A 210 -7.17 8.24 3.20
N ASP A 211 -7.14 8.15 4.54
CA ASP A 211 -6.04 8.68 5.36
C ASP A 211 -4.69 8.04 4.98
N MET A 212 -4.65 6.72 4.74
CA MET A 212 -3.44 6.03 4.26
C MET A 212 -2.98 6.52 2.90
N LEU A 213 -3.88 6.67 1.92
CA LEU A 213 -3.53 7.13 0.57
C LEU A 213 -2.92 8.54 0.61
N VAL A 214 -3.52 9.44 1.39
CA VAL A 214 -2.99 10.79 1.64
C VAL A 214 -1.57 10.72 2.22
N LEU A 215 -1.39 9.98 3.32
CA LEU A 215 -0.11 9.89 4.02
C LEU A 215 0.99 9.19 3.21
N ALA A 216 0.66 8.16 2.43
CA ALA A 216 1.63 7.40 1.64
C ALA A 216 2.03 8.11 0.35
N PHE A 217 1.09 8.76 -0.36
CA PHE A 217 1.37 9.36 -1.66
C PHE A 217 1.68 10.85 -1.61
N GLY A 218 1.56 11.50 -0.44
CA GLY A 218 1.79 12.93 -0.29
C GLY A 218 0.75 13.74 -1.08
N LEU A 219 -0.52 13.38 -0.93
CA LEU A 219 -1.64 14.11 -1.54
C LEU A 219 -1.99 15.31 -0.66
N ASP A 220 -2.22 16.48 -1.24
CA ASP A 220 -2.69 17.62 -0.48
C ASP A 220 -4.19 17.46 -0.16
N GLN A 221 -4.57 17.59 1.11
CA GLN A 221 -5.98 17.46 1.51
C GLN A 221 -6.87 18.61 1.01
N SER A 222 -6.28 19.74 0.60
CA SER A 222 -7.00 20.88 0.02
C SER A 222 -7.21 20.77 -1.49
N GLU A 223 -6.44 19.93 -2.19
CA GLU A 223 -6.62 19.62 -3.62
C GLU A 223 -7.57 18.43 -3.86
N LEU A 224 -7.84 17.63 -2.82
CA LEU A 224 -8.68 16.43 -2.93
C LEU A 224 -10.18 16.76 -2.91
N PRO A 225 -11.02 16.08 -3.71
CA PRO A 225 -12.47 16.28 -3.70
C PRO A 225 -13.08 16.10 -2.30
N THR A 226 -13.73 17.15 -1.83
CA THR A 226 -14.50 17.17 -0.58
C THR A 226 -15.86 16.50 -0.74
N GLU A 227 -16.46 16.62 -1.92
CA GLU A 227 -17.73 16.01 -2.28
C GLU A 227 -17.56 14.54 -2.70
N GLU A 228 -18.62 13.75 -2.50
CA GLU A 228 -18.66 12.36 -2.96
C GLU A 228 -18.98 12.31 -4.45
N MET A 229 -18.08 11.70 -5.25
CA MET A 229 -18.30 11.44 -6.67
C MET A 229 -19.64 10.74 -6.92
N SER A 230 -20.34 11.08 -8.00
CA SER A 230 -21.61 10.41 -8.31
C SER A 230 -21.41 8.93 -8.63
N ILE A 231 -22.39 8.10 -8.28
CA ILE A 231 -22.38 6.66 -8.59
C ILE A 231 -22.33 6.40 -10.11
N VAL A 232 -22.78 7.34 -10.94
CA VAL A 232 -22.71 7.25 -12.40
C VAL A 232 -21.28 7.44 -12.88
N ASP A 233 -20.58 8.46 -12.40
CA ASP A 233 -19.18 8.74 -12.76
C ASP A 233 -18.24 7.66 -12.24
N ALA A 234 -18.52 7.12 -11.05
CA ALA A 234 -17.82 5.98 -10.48
C ALA A 234 -17.96 4.72 -11.37
N ARG A 235 -19.17 4.41 -11.82
CA ARG A 235 -19.42 3.28 -12.74
C ARG A 235 -18.77 3.50 -14.11
N ASN A 236 -18.83 4.72 -14.66
CA ASN A 236 -18.16 5.09 -15.92
C ASN A 236 -16.63 4.94 -15.80
N THR A 237 -16.05 5.38 -14.68
CA THR A 237 -14.62 5.24 -14.36
C THR A 237 -14.20 3.77 -14.31
N VAL A 238 -14.92 2.94 -13.54
CA VAL A 238 -14.60 1.50 -13.44
C VAL A 238 -14.85 0.77 -14.76
N HIS A 239 -15.87 1.16 -15.53
CA HIS A 239 -16.10 0.61 -16.87
C HIS A 239 -14.96 0.91 -17.83
N LYS A 240 -14.48 2.17 -17.92
CA LYS A 240 -13.30 2.53 -18.74
C LYS A 240 -12.07 1.71 -18.35
N VAL A 241 -11.78 1.62 -17.05
CA VAL A 241 -10.66 0.82 -16.53
C VAL A 241 -10.82 -0.67 -16.84
N ALA A 242 -12.03 -1.24 -16.67
CA ALA A 242 -12.31 -2.64 -16.97
C ALA A 242 -12.20 -2.96 -18.47
N SER A 243 -12.58 -2.02 -19.35
CA SER A 243 -12.40 -2.14 -20.79
C SER A 243 -10.92 -2.10 -21.18
N ARG A 244 -10.13 -1.14 -20.67
CA ARG A 244 -8.67 -1.09 -20.89
C ARG A 244 -7.95 -2.35 -20.36
N LEU A 245 -8.41 -2.93 -19.25
CA LEU A 245 -7.89 -4.19 -18.69
C LEU A 245 -8.08 -5.42 -19.59
N ILE A 246 -9.04 -5.41 -20.52
CA ILE A 246 -9.33 -6.54 -21.43
C ILE A 246 -8.95 -6.26 -22.87
N GLU A 247 -8.26 -5.15 -23.16
CA GLU A 247 -7.69 -4.89 -24.49
C GLU A 247 -6.65 -5.97 -24.84
N PRO A 248 -6.65 -6.52 -26.08
CA PRO A 248 -5.78 -7.64 -26.45
C PRO A 248 -4.30 -7.40 -26.14
N ALA A 249 -3.79 -6.20 -26.41
CA ALA A 249 -2.40 -5.84 -26.15
C ALA A 249 -2.00 -5.95 -24.65
N ILE A 250 -2.93 -5.68 -23.72
CA ILE A 250 -2.69 -5.82 -22.28
C ILE A 250 -2.68 -7.30 -21.87
N LEU A 251 -3.60 -8.10 -22.41
CA LEU A 251 -3.64 -9.54 -22.17
C LEU A 251 -2.41 -10.24 -22.75
N GLU A 252 -1.99 -9.87 -23.96
CA GLU A 252 -0.75 -10.32 -24.60
C GLU A 252 0.49 -9.92 -23.79
N ALA A 253 0.57 -8.68 -23.31
CA ALA A 253 1.69 -8.23 -22.46
C ALA A 253 1.80 -9.03 -21.15
N VAL A 254 0.68 -9.48 -20.56
CA VAL A 254 0.70 -10.43 -19.43
C VAL A 254 1.19 -11.81 -19.89
N VAL A 255 0.63 -12.37 -20.96
CA VAL A 255 1.01 -13.71 -21.49
C VAL A 255 2.51 -13.76 -21.81
N THR A 256 3.04 -12.81 -22.58
CA THR A 256 4.44 -12.77 -23.00
C THR A 256 5.39 -12.68 -21.81
N ARG A 257 5.08 -11.84 -20.81
CA ARG A 257 5.95 -11.66 -19.63
C ARG A 257 5.86 -12.85 -18.67
N VAL A 258 4.71 -13.51 -18.57
CA VAL A 258 4.55 -14.77 -17.81
C VAL A 258 5.26 -15.94 -18.50
N ALA A 259 5.17 -16.04 -19.83
CA ALA A 259 5.88 -17.07 -20.61
C ALA A 259 7.42 -16.92 -20.58
N ALA A 260 7.92 -15.72 -20.27
CA ALA A 260 9.34 -15.44 -20.06
C ALA A 260 9.85 -15.77 -18.64
N LEU A 261 9.00 -16.25 -17.72
CA LEU A 261 9.45 -16.67 -16.39
C LEU A 261 10.28 -17.97 -16.47
N PRO A 262 11.42 -18.06 -15.75
CA PRO A 262 12.13 -19.33 -15.62
C PRO A 262 11.28 -20.35 -14.84
N PRO A 263 11.35 -21.66 -15.16
CA PRO A 263 10.60 -22.70 -14.44
C PRO A 263 10.82 -22.65 -12.93
N GLN A 264 9.73 -22.70 -12.16
CA GLN A 264 9.74 -22.66 -10.70
C GLN A 264 9.43 -24.05 -10.13
N SER A 265 10.15 -24.44 -9.07
CA SER A 265 9.88 -25.68 -8.32
C SER A 265 8.86 -25.49 -7.19
N ASP A 266 8.58 -24.25 -6.81
CA ASP A 266 7.63 -23.88 -5.75
C ASP A 266 6.44 -23.10 -6.36
N PRO A 267 5.23 -23.69 -6.40
CA PRO A 267 4.03 -23.05 -6.93
C PRO A 267 3.66 -21.73 -6.25
N GLN A 268 4.02 -21.53 -4.98
CA GLN A 268 3.76 -20.27 -4.26
C GLN A 268 4.69 -19.16 -4.75
N THR A 269 5.96 -19.49 -5.05
CA THR A 269 6.92 -18.55 -5.65
C THR A 269 6.51 -18.23 -7.10
N GLU A 270 6.07 -19.22 -7.87
CA GLU A 270 5.51 -19.02 -9.22
C GLU A 270 4.29 -18.09 -9.23
N MET A 271 3.32 -18.34 -8.33
CA MET A 271 2.14 -17.50 -8.21
C MET A 271 2.48 -16.06 -7.81
N GLY A 272 3.49 -15.88 -6.95
CA GLY A 272 4.02 -14.57 -6.58
C GLY A 272 4.61 -13.81 -7.77
N LEU A 273 5.44 -14.46 -8.59
CA LEU A 273 6.01 -13.87 -9.81
C LEU A 273 4.94 -13.50 -10.84
N LYS A 274 3.97 -14.40 -11.07
CA LYS A 274 2.80 -14.11 -11.93
C LYS A 274 1.98 -12.92 -11.41
N HIS A 275 1.77 -12.81 -10.09
CA HIS A 275 1.10 -11.65 -9.49
C HIS A 275 1.90 -10.35 -9.63
N ALA A 276 3.23 -10.39 -9.51
CA ALA A 276 4.08 -9.22 -9.73
C ALA A 276 3.99 -8.71 -11.18
N ILE A 277 4.00 -9.60 -12.17
CA ILE A 277 3.81 -9.23 -13.59
C ILE A 277 2.45 -8.59 -13.83
N ILE A 278 1.37 -9.18 -13.29
CA ILE A 278 0.02 -8.59 -13.38
C ILE A 278 0.00 -7.18 -12.80
N GLN A 279 0.55 -6.98 -11.60
CA GLN A 279 0.56 -5.67 -10.95
C GLN A 279 1.36 -4.64 -11.76
N ASP A 280 2.51 -5.03 -12.32
CA ASP A 280 3.36 -4.16 -13.12
C ASP A 280 2.71 -3.75 -14.45
N VAL A 281 2.13 -4.70 -15.20
CA VAL A 281 1.40 -4.43 -16.44
C VAL A 281 0.17 -3.56 -16.17
N VAL A 282 -0.64 -3.89 -15.16
CA VAL A 282 -1.85 -3.13 -14.83
C VAL A 282 -1.52 -1.71 -14.37
N VAL A 283 -0.42 -1.47 -13.64
CA VAL A 283 -0.01 -0.10 -13.31
C VAL A 283 0.50 0.63 -14.55
N HIS A 284 1.52 0.12 -15.22
CA HIS A 284 2.29 0.90 -16.20
C HIS A 284 1.66 0.94 -17.59
N GLN A 285 0.75 0.02 -17.94
CA GLN A 285 0.11 -0.03 -19.26
C GLN A 285 -1.39 0.30 -19.23
N VAL A 286 -2.10 0.03 -18.13
CA VAL A 286 -3.55 0.35 -18.00
C VAL A 286 -3.76 1.72 -17.35
N TYR A 287 -3.18 1.99 -16.19
CA TYR A 287 -3.44 3.24 -15.44
C TYR A 287 -2.53 4.39 -15.86
N LEU A 288 -1.22 4.13 -15.96
CA LEU A 288 -0.19 5.11 -16.31
C LEU A 288 0.24 5.02 -17.78
N GLY A 289 -0.39 4.13 -18.57
CA GLY A 289 -0.11 3.93 -19.99
C GLY A 289 -1.15 4.60 -20.90
N GLY A 290 -0.72 4.88 -22.13
CA GLY A 290 -1.47 5.68 -23.11
C GLY A 290 -0.93 7.10 -23.24
N ASP A 291 -1.44 7.83 -24.22
CA ASP A 291 -1.21 9.26 -24.42
C ASP A 291 -2.57 9.94 -24.68
N PRO A 292 -3.17 10.63 -23.68
CA PRO A 292 -2.70 10.75 -22.29
C PRO A 292 -2.84 9.43 -21.49
N PRO A 293 -2.17 9.32 -20.33
CA PRO A 293 -2.41 8.24 -19.36
C PRO A 293 -3.88 8.17 -18.92
N LEU A 294 -4.41 6.96 -18.67
CA LEU A 294 -5.82 6.78 -18.31
C LEU A 294 -6.25 7.56 -17.06
N VAL A 295 -5.38 7.73 -16.06
CA VAL A 295 -5.69 8.54 -14.86
C VAL A 295 -5.86 10.04 -15.17
N GLU A 296 -5.23 10.53 -16.24
CA GLU A 296 -5.34 11.91 -16.74
C GLU A 296 -6.56 12.05 -17.67
N GLU A 297 -6.82 11.06 -18.52
CA GLU A 297 -8.05 10.96 -19.34
C GLU A 297 -9.33 10.95 -18.47
N LEU A 298 -9.23 10.42 -17.25
CA LEU A 298 -10.29 10.38 -16.24
C LEU A 298 -10.32 11.63 -15.33
N GLY A 299 -9.41 12.59 -15.51
CA GLY A 299 -9.40 13.85 -14.75
C GLY A 299 -8.87 13.78 -13.32
N PHE A 300 -8.18 12.71 -12.92
CA PHE A 300 -7.62 12.56 -11.56
C PHE A 300 -6.22 13.17 -11.38
N GLY A 301 -5.64 13.73 -12.45
CA GLY A 301 -4.25 14.21 -12.47
C GLY A 301 -3.24 13.13 -12.84
N SER A 302 -1.96 13.47 -12.79
CA SER A 302 -0.89 12.70 -13.43
C SER A 302 -0.17 11.69 -12.54
N GLY A 303 0.37 10.65 -13.17
CA GLY A 303 1.32 9.72 -12.55
C GLY A 303 0.81 9.02 -11.27
N PRO A 304 1.74 8.69 -10.33
CA PRO A 304 1.39 8.01 -9.08
C PRO A 304 0.40 8.77 -8.18
N LYS A 305 0.42 10.11 -8.18
CA LYS A 305 -0.54 10.93 -7.41
C LYS A 305 -1.94 10.90 -8.02
N GLY A 306 -2.05 10.94 -9.36
CA GLY A 306 -3.32 10.79 -10.06
C GLY A 306 -3.96 9.43 -9.83
N TYR A 307 -3.17 8.36 -9.92
CA TYR A 307 -3.62 7.02 -9.55
C TYR A 307 -4.10 6.94 -8.08
N ALA A 308 -3.34 7.49 -7.12
CA ALA A 308 -3.75 7.48 -5.72
C ALA A 308 -5.02 8.31 -5.45
N THR A 309 -5.19 9.45 -6.15
CA THR A 309 -6.38 10.30 -6.10
C THR A 309 -7.62 9.56 -6.64
N MET A 310 -7.50 8.86 -7.77
CA MET A 310 -8.54 7.96 -8.25
C MET A 310 -8.89 6.88 -7.22
N GLN A 311 -7.90 6.22 -6.59
CA GLN A 311 -8.18 5.20 -5.55
C GLN A 311 -8.80 5.78 -4.28
N TYR A 312 -8.57 7.06 -3.98
CA TYR A 312 -9.16 7.81 -2.86
C TYR A 312 -10.62 8.15 -3.12
N VAL A 313 -10.95 8.66 -4.31
CA VAL A 313 -12.33 9.02 -4.70
C VAL A 313 -13.17 7.76 -4.94
N MET A 314 -12.63 6.76 -5.63
CA MET A 314 -13.32 5.48 -5.87
C MET A 314 -13.54 4.62 -4.61
N ALA A 315 -13.03 5.03 -3.44
CA ALA A 315 -13.23 4.33 -2.18
C ALA A 315 -14.71 4.38 -1.71
N TYR A 316 -15.45 5.44 -2.05
CA TYR A 316 -16.88 5.55 -1.75
C TYR A 316 -17.69 4.40 -2.36
N HIS A 317 -17.44 4.09 -3.62
CA HIS A 317 -18.20 3.14 -4.43
C HIS A 317 -17.63 1.72 -4.48
N GLU A 318 -16.77 1.33 -3.51
CA GLU A 318 -16.15 -0.01 -3.49
C GLU A 318 -17.14 -1.18 -3.33
N ASN A 319 -18.37 -0.90 -2.88
CA ASN A 319 -19.44 -1.86 -2.67
C ASN A 319 -20.59 -1.74 -3.70
N ASP A 320 -20.45 -0.90 -4.75
CA ASP A 320 -21.47 -0.83 -5.80
C ASP A 320 -21.45 -2.12 -6.65
N PRO A 321 -22.59 -2.81 -6.86
CA PRO A 321 -22.62 -4.08 -7.59
C PRO A 321 -22.06 -4.01 -9.02
N LEU A 322 -22.26 -2.91 -9.75
CA LEU A 322 -21.73 -2.77 -11.11
C LEU A 322 -20.23 -2.48 -11.11
N CYS A 323 -19.75 -1.62 -10.21
CA CYS A 323 -18.31 -1.45 -9.98
C CYS A 323 -17.63 -2.78 -9.58
N MET A 324 -18.26 -3.61 -8.74
CA MET A 324 -17.78 -4.95 -8.39
C MET A 324 -17.82 -5.91 -9.59
N GLN A 325 -18.87 -5.88 -10.41
CA GLN A 325 -19.00 -6.71 -11.60
C GLN A 325 -17.95 -6.38 -12.66
N TYR A 326 -17.76 -5.09 -13.00
CA TYR A 326 -16.71 -4.64 -13.92
C TYR A 326 -15.30 -4.93 -13.37
N THR A 327 -15.09 -4.82 -12.05
CA THR A 327 -13.81 -5.14 -11.41
C THR A 327 -13.48 -6.63 -11.47
N SER A 328 -14.44 -7.49 -11.11
CA SER A 328 -14.23 -8.94 -11.08
C SER A 328 -14.11 -9.54 -12.48
N SER A 329 -14.97 -9.15 -13.41
CA SER A 329 -15.00 -9.72 -14.78
C SER A 329 -13.71 -9.47 -15.58
N SER A 330 -13.14 -8.25 -15.53
CA SER A 330 -11.86 -7.97 -16.19
C SER A 330 -10.66 -8.59 -15.46
N MET A 331 -10.67 -8.63 -14.12
CA MET A 331 -9.62 -9.32 -13.36
C MET A 331 -9.57 -10.82 -13.63
N VAL A 332 -10.72 -11.48 -13.84
CA VAL A 332 -10.75 -12.89 -14.29
C VAL A 332 -10.05 -13.08 -15.63
N LYS A 333 -10.21 -12.16 -16.59
CA LYS A 333 -9.50 -12.20 -17.88
C LYS A 333 -7.98 -12.03 -17.72
N ILE A 334 -7.56 -11.07 -16.90
CA ILE A 334 -6.14 -10.85 -16.56
C ILE A 334 -5.52 -12.06 -15.85
N TRP A 335 -6.25 -12.71 -14.93
CA TRP A 335 -5.79 -13.92 -14.26
C TRP A 335 -5.74 -15.13 -15.21
N GLN A 336 -6.72 -15.29 -16.10
CA GLN A 336 -6.68 -16.30 -17.17
C GLN A 336 -5.47 -16.11 -18.11
N ALA A 337 -5.17 -14.87 -18.52
CA ALA A 337 -3.99 -14.53 -19.32
C ALA A 337 -2.66 -14.85 -18.61
N ALA A 338 -2.61 -14.73 -17.29
CA ALA A 338 -1.44 -15.13 -16.49
C ALA A 338 -1.33 -16.65 -16.21
N GLY A 339 -2.24 -17.47 -16.75
CA GLY A 339 -2.32 -18.90 -16.43
C GLY A 339 -2.65 -19.14 -14.95
N LEU A 340 -3.45 -18.26 -14.34
CA LEU A 340 -3.97 -18.36 -12.97
C LEU A 340 -5.46 -18.66 -13.00
N ASP A 341 -5.81 -19.86 -13.45
CA ASP A 341 -7.20 -20.29 -13.53
C ASP A 341 -7.83 -20.45 -12.14
N LEU A 342 -8.87 -19.66 -11.88
CA LEU A 342 -9.66 -19.74 -10.64
C LEU A 342 -10.71 -20.85 -10.66
N SER A 343 -11.08 -21.38 -11.83
CA SER A 343 -12.10 -22.44 -11.93
C SER A 343 -11.57 -23.81 -11.52
N ASN A 344 -10.28 -24.08 -11.75
CA ASN A 344 -9.57 -25.26 -11.24
C ASN A 344 -8.90 -25.06 -9.88
N ALA A 345 -9.08 -23.91 -9.22
CA ALA A 345 -8.64 -23.74 -7.84
C ALA A 345 -9.53 -24.60 -6.91
N PRO A 346 -8.97 -25.30 -5.91
CA PRO A 346 -9.76 -26.14 -5.01
C PRO A 346 -10.83 -25.29 -4.31
N PRO A 347 -12.03 -25.84 -3.99
CA PRO A 347 -13.17 -25.04 -3.56
C PRO A 347 -12.91 -24.19 -2.30
N ALA A 348 -11.98 -24.61 -1.44
CA ALA A 348 -11.50 -23.85 -0.28
C ALA A 348 -10.69 -22.57 -0.60
N ALA A 349 -10.39 -22.30 -1.88
CA ALA A 349 -9.82 -21.04 -2.37
C ALA A 349 -10.89 -20.16 -3.05
N VAL A 350 -11.79 -20.75 -3.83
CA VAL A 350 -12.88 -20.03 -4.52
C VAL A 350 -13.92 -19.52 -3.51
N ALA A 351 -14.33 -20.36 -2.55
CA ALA A 351 -15.27 -19.99 -1.49
C ALA A 351 -14.70 -19.03 -0.43
N LYS A 352 -13.45 -18.57 -0.59
CA LYS A 352 -12.81 -17.54 0.26
C LYS A 352 -12.71 -16.17 -0.39
N MET A 353 -13.03 -16.03 -1.68
CA MET A 353 -13.24 -14.71 -2.26
C MET A 353 -14.61 -14.20 -1.78
N PRO A 354 -14.72 -12.93 -1.32
CA PRO A 354 -16.00 -12.30 -1.00
C PRO A 354 -16.74 -11.92 -2.30
N MET A 355 -17.12 -12.95 -3.06
CA MET A 355 -18.14 -12.84 -4.08
C MET A 355 -19.47 -12.59 -3.35
N SER A 356 -20.07 -11.42 -3.56
CA SER A 356 -21.42 -11.14 -3.07
C SER A 356 -22.35 -12.24 -3.55
N ALA A 357 -22.99 -12.96 -2.62
CA ALA A 357 -23.99 -13.94 -2.98
C ALA A 357 -25.12 -13.24 -3.77
N PRO A 358 -25.64 -13.83 -4.85
CA PRO A 358 -26.87 -13.33 -5.46
C PRO A 358 -28.03 -13.47 -4.45
N ASN A 359 -28.90 -12.46 -4.41
CA ASN A 359 -30.18 -12.51 -3.72
C ASN A 359 -31.17 -13.43 -4.46
#